data_AF-A0A191TKJ6-F1
#
_entry.id   AF-A0A191TKJ6-F1
#
_cell.length_a   1.000
_cell.length_b   1.000
_cell.length_c   1.000
_cell.angle_alpha   90.00
_cell.angle_beta   90.00
_cell.angle_gamma   90.00
#
_symmetry.space_group_name_H-M   'P 1'
#
loop_
_entity.id
_entity.type
_entity.pdbx_description
1 polymer ?
#
loop_
_entity_poly.entity_id
_entity_poly.type
_entity_poly.pdbx_seq_one_letter_code
_entity_poly.pdbx_strand_id
1 'polypeptide(L)'
;MKKVNFKRLTDKVFIYSLLLSVFLISSCKKVVDDKNNMVDDENNTINPVVNTISSAIPKGYVMTPSGILMKAENVHLIKQGYRLLIKGGHAYRVETKTSAIVEDIGNISSDTSLSVNSTNNNLTAPSGSVDGDNWVTYSQAQFTSPITYFATNWTVPANPTNNPGDVNHLFYLWNGISPSPTSAPLIQPVLQWGSNNVWGGAYWTIANWCILSNSSAAYSSPITVPVGTNLQGVINRTGVASDGSNNYTCGFTNYPNITLNIVEGNTSNGGQYPYIPNIMDAYEVLEDPNQITSTTQYPNQSVLQMNNISLTTESNTPSTINWTPISSSGATLGECTQIINNSALGQGEVGIHFYSTTSSTPDPSIDGKSSIVLGRDVSPAGSWIIKAQDGHLVNVSVTCVGSDSYNFNISGATFTDGTTYIQGTSTLAKSFYMTQGATVQIYGSAQLSSNSVVVIGVTY
;
A
#
# COMPACT_ATOMS: atom_id res chain seq x y z
N MET A 1 4.07 -21.25 64.38
CA MET A 1 4.64 -19.89 64.54
C MET A 1 4.96 -19.40 63.14
N LYS A 2 4.47 -18.29 62.55
CA LYS A 2 3.96 -16.99 63.01
C LYS A 2 2.62 -16.67 62.32
N LYS A 3 1.67 -16.08 63.07
CA LYS A 3 0.42 -15.50 62.55
C LYS A 3 0.68 -14.05 62.13
N VAL A 4 0.20 -13.65 60.95
CA VAL A 4 0.16 -12.24 60.52
C VAL A 4 -1.29 -11.76 60.64
N ASN A 5 -1.49 -10.72 61.47
CA ASN A 5 -2.76 -10.03 61.69
C ASN A 5 -2.91 -8.91 60.66
N PHE A 6 -4.02 -8.86 59.93
CA PHE A 6 -4.46 -7.65 59.23
C PHE A 6 -5.58 -6.99 60.02
N LYS A 7 -5.28 -5.77 60.50
CA LYS A 7 -6.17 -4.94 61.31
C LYS A 7 -7.07 -4.13 60.38
N ARG A 8 -8.38 -4.25 60.59
CA ARG A 8 -9.45 -3.37 60.10
C ARG A 8 -9.15 -1.90 60.45
N LEU A 9 -9.33 -0.99 59.49
CA LEU A 9 -9.60 0.42 59.76
C LEU A 9 -10.92 0.79 59.08
N THR A 10 -11.83 1.31 59.89
CA THR A 10 -13.20 1.71 59.55
C THR A 10 -13.32 3.24 59.50
N ASP A 11 -14.26 3.67 58.66
CA ASP A 11 -15.13 4.87 58.73
C ASP A 11 -14.60 6.26 58.35
N LYS A 12 -15.22 6.84 57.30
CA LYS A 12 -16.18 7.99 57.30
C LYS A 12 -16.25 8.61 55.89
N VAL A 13 -17.33 8.43 55.13
CA VAL A 13 -18.53 9.31 55.01
C VAL A 13 -18.20 10.73 54.54
N PHE A 14 -18.57 11.06 53.29
CA PHE A 14 -19.26 12.33 52.96
C PHE A 14 -20.07 12.17 51.66
N ILE A 15 -21.38 12.42 51.81
CA ILE A 15 -22.45 12.53 50.80
C ILE A 15 -22.61 14.02 50.47
N TYR A 16 -22.91 14.39 49.21
CA TYR A 16 -23.86 15.44 48.75
C TYR A 16 -23.78 15.47 47.20
N SER A 17 -24.79 15.01 46.45
CA SER A 17 -26.06 15.67 46.11
C SER A 17 -25.99 16.50 44.82
N LEU A 18 -26.52 15.88 43.77
CA LEU A 18 -27.35 16.40 42.68
C LEU A 18 -27.83 17.86 42.84
N LEU A 19 -27.65 18.68 41.81
CA LEU A 19 -28.60 19.74 41.47
C LEU A 19 -28.71 19.91 39.95
N LEU A 20 -29.97 19.79 39.55
CA LEU A 20 -30.60 19.94 38.25
C LEU A 20 -30.64 21.43 37.87
N SER A 21 -30.35 21.78 36.62
CA SER A 21 -30.84 23.02 36.03
C SER A 21 -31.03 22.89 34.52
N VAL A 22 -32.30 22.74 34.17
CA VAL A 22 -32.89 22.96 32.84
C VAL A 22 -33.10 24.46 32.67
N PHE A 23 -32.65 25.04 31.57
CA PHE A 23 -33.26 26.22 30.95
C PHE A 23 -33.20 26.06 29.42
N LEU A 24 -34.38 25.98 28.81
CA LEU A 24 -34.62 26.23 27.39
C LEU A 24 -34.75 27.75 27.18
N ILE A 25 -34.34 28.25 26.00
CA ILE A 25 -35.17 29.03 25.05
C ILE A 25 -34.28 29.61 23.93
N SER A 26 -34.64 29.24 22.70
CA SER A 26 -34.72 29.99 21.44
C SER A 26 -33.60 30.93 21.00
N SER A 27 -33.10 30.68 19.78
CA SER A 27 -32.95 31.72 18.77
C SER A 27 -33.06 31.13 17.36
N CYS A 28 -34.20 31.42 16.71
CA CYS A 28 -34.44 31.25 15.28
C CYS A 28 -33.44 32.08 14.45
N LYS A 29 -32.94 31.51 13.35
CA LYS A 29 -32.46 32.31 12.20
C LYS A 29 -33.25 31.95 10.94
N LYS A 30 -34.26 32.80 10.73
CA LYS A 30 -34.80 33.39 9.51
C LYS A 30 -34.33 32.79 8.17
N VAL A 31 -35.28 32.12 7.52
CA VAL A 31 -35.35 31.91 6.07
C VAL A 31 -35.54 33.27 5.39
N VAL A 32 -34.70 33.57 4.39
CA VAL A 32 -34.93 34.65 3.45
C VAL A 32 -35.72 34.07 2.28
N ASP A 33 -36.92 34.61 2.12
CA ASP A 33 -37.86 34.42 1.03
C ASP A 33 -37.39 35.34 -0.11
N ASP A 34 -36.95 34.78 -1.23
CA ASP A 34 -36.81 35.52 -2.49
C ASP A 34 -37.70 34.83 -3.54
N LYS A 35 -38.92 35.35 -3.66
CA LYS A 35 -39.77 35.17 -4.83
C LYS A 35 -39.59 36.38 -5.72
N ASN A 36 -39.04 36.18 -6.92
CA ASN A 36 -39.53 36.72 -8.19
C ASN A 36 -38.43 36.63 -9.27
N ASN A 37 -38.47 35.58 -10.09
CA ASN A 37 -38.52 35.76 -11.54
C ASN A 37 -38.90 34.45 -12.21
N MET A 38 -40.15 34.39 -12.67
CA MET A 38 -40.61 33.46 -13.68
C MET A 38 -40.06 33.89 -15.03
N VAL A 39 -39.22 33.06 -15.64
CA VAL A 39 -39.12 32.94 -17.10
C VAL A 39 -39.19 31.44 -17.39
N ASP A 40 -40.17 31.08 -18.21
CA ASP A 40 -40.44 29.73 -18.66
C ASP A 40 -39.25 29.16 -19.43
N ASP A 41 -38.75 27.99 -18.99
CA ASP A 41 -37.97 27.10 -19.85
C ASP A 41 -38.33 25.65 -19.51
N GLU A 42 -39.46 25.20 -20.05
CA GLU A 42 -39.83 23.80 -20.13
C GLU A 42 -38.91 23.11 -21.15
N ASN A 43 -37.85 22.43 -20.67
CA ASN A 43 -37.30 21.15 -21.19
C ASN A 43 -35.85 20.89 -20.75
N ASN A 44 -35.59 20.73 -19.44
CA ASN A 44 -34.36 20.06 -19.03
C ASN A 44 -34.48 19.36 -17.67
N THR A 45 -35.21 18.25 -17.64
CA THR A 45 -35.06 17.24 -16.57
C THR A 45 -33.70 16.57 -16.70
N ILE A 46 -32.67 17.25 -16.20
CA ILE A 46 -31.43 16.59 -15.80
C ILE A 46 -31.77 15.85 -14.51
N ASN A 47 -32.08 14.56 -14.62
CA ASN A 47 -31.98 13.66 -13.49
C ASN A 47 -30.57 13.79 -12.92
N PRO A 48 -30.37 14.17 -11.65
CA PRO A 48 -29.07 14.00 -11.03
C PRO A 48 -28.81 12.50 -11.00
N VAL A 49 -27.93 12.02 -11.89
CA VAL A 49 -27.31 10.70 -11.78
C VAL A 49 -26.41 10.76 -10.56
N VAL A 50 -27.02 10.60 -9.38
CA VAL A 50 -26.31 10.20 -8.18
C VAL A 50 -26.00 8.73 -8.39
N ASN A 51 -24.88 8.44 -9.07
CA ASN A 51 -24.25 7.13 -9.03
C ASN A 51 -23.65 6.95 -7.62
N THR A 52 -24.50 6.71 -6.62
CA THR A 52 -24.07 6.12 -5.34
C THR A 52 -23.81 4.64 -5.59
N ILE A 53 -22.65 4.33 -6.15
CA ILE A 53 -22.09 2.98 -6.07
C ILE A 53 -21.05 3.00 -4.95
N SER A 54 -21.49 3.18 -3.70
CA SER A 54 -20.83 2.44 -2.63
C SER A 54 -21.38 1.03 -2.76
N SER A 55 -20.80 0.22 -3.65
CA SER A 55 -21.21 -1.17 -3.78
C SER A 55 -20.70 -1.90 -2.55
N ALA A 56 -21.53 -1.94 -1.51
CA ALA A 56 -21.34 -2.84 -0.40
C ALA A 56 -20.97 -4.24 -0.95
N ILE A 57 -19.94 -4.84 -0.37
CA ILE A 57 -19.47 -6.18 -0.75
C ILE A 57 -20.68 -7.13 -0.78
N PRO A 58 -20.96 -7.80 -1.92
CA PRO A 58 -22.13 -8.66 -2.02
C PRO A 58 -22.20 -9.71 -0.92
N LYS A 59 -23.40 -9.99 -0.41
CA LYS A 59 -23.60 -11.02 0.63
C LYS A 59 -23.04 -12.36 0.15
N GLY A 60 -22.27 -13.03 1.01
CA GLY A 60 -21.65 -14.32 0.70
C GLY A 60 -20.31 -14.19 -0.04
N TYR A 61 -19.81 -12.98 -0.21
CA TYR A 61 -18.48 -12.70 -0.73
C TYR A 61 -17.63 -11.96 0.29
N VAL A 62 -16.32 -11.99 0.09
CA VAL A 62 -15.28 -11.41 0.93
C VAL A 62 -14.33 -10.69 0.01
N MET A 63 -14.08 -9.41 0.28
CA MET A 63 -13.01 -8.70 -0.40
C MET A 63 -11.71 -9.02 0.32
N THR A 64 -10.76 -9.70 -0.33
CA THR A 64 -9.48 -10.07 0.29
C THR A 64 -8.45 -8.94 0.15
N PRO A 65 -7.37 -8.92 0.95
CA PRO A 65 -6.23 -8.00 0.78
C PRO A 65 -5.36 -8.43 -0.42
N SER A 66 -6.00 -8.60 -1.56
CA SER A 66 -5.36 -8.81 -2.87
C SER A 66 -6.20 -8.21 -3.99
N GLY A 67 -7.23 -7.45 -3.62
CA GLY A 67 -8.22 -6.88 -4.52
C GLY A 67 -9.24 -7.89 -5.05
N ILE A 68 -9.20 -9.14 -4.58
CA ILE A 68 -10.01 -10.22 -5.16
C ILE A 68 -11.29 -10.39 -4.33
N LEU A 69 -12.43 -10.28 -5.00
CA LEU A 69 -13.71 -10.63 -4.42
C LEU A 69 -13.91 -12.15 -4.46
N MET A 70 -13.75 -12.81 -3.32
CA MET A 70 -13.89 -14.27 -3.19
C MET A 70 -15.22 -14.65 -2.57
N LYS A 71 -15.74 -15.85 -2.87
CA LYS A 71 -16.87 -16.39 -2.10
C LYS A 71 -16.41 -16.67 -0.67
N ALA A 72 -17.25 -16.34 0.31
CA ALA A 72 -16.94 -16.52 1.73
C ALA A 72 -16.66 -17.99 2.11
N GLU A 73 -17.28 -18.95 1.40
CA GLU A 73 -17.02 -20.38 1.58
C GLU A 73 -15.61 -20.82 1.17
N ASN A 74 -14.88 -19.98 0.42
CA ASN A 74 -13.51 -20.22 -0.01
C ASN A 74 -12.45 -19.41 0.77
N VAL A 75 -12.86 -18.71 1.84
CA VAL A 75 -11.97 -17.90 2.66
C VAL A 75 -11.92 -18.49 4.07
N HIS A 76 -10.82 -19.17 4.39
CA HIS A 76 -10.77 -20.11 5.51
C HIS A 76 -9.98 -19.57 6.70
N LEU A 77 -10.60 -19.64 7.88
CA LEU A 77 -9.96 -19.26 9.14
C LEU A 77 -9.04 -20.36 9.67
N ILE A 78 -7.77 -20.02 9.88
CA ILE A 78 -6.75 -20.83 10.53
C ILE A 78 -6.53 -20.29 11.95
N LYS A 79 -7.17 -20.91 12.95
CA LYS A 79 -7.05 -20.51 14.36
C LYS A 79 -5.73 -20.98 14.98
N GLN A 80 -5.37 -20.41 16.13
CA GLN A 80 -4.29 -20.93 16.96
C GLN A 80 -4.50 -22.43 17.23
N GLY A 81 -3.41 -23.20 17.16
CA GLY A 81 -3.45 -24.66 17.26
C GLY A 81 -3.67 -25.37 15.92
N TYR A 82 -3.92 -24.63 14.84
CA TYR A 82 -3.95 -25.15 13.47
C TYR A 82 -2.82 -24.54 12.63
N ARG A 83 -2.58 -25.15 11.47
CA ARG A 83 -1.69 -24.67 10.42
C ARG A 83 -2.34 -24.87 9.05
N LEU A 84 -1.93 -24.05 8.10
CA LEU A 84 -2.25 -24.23 6.69
C LEU A 84 -1.24 -25.22 6.11
N LEU A 85 -1.72 -26.39 5.70
CA LEU A 85 -0.93 -27.39 4.98
C LEU A 85 -1.25 -27.29 3.50
N ILE A 86 -0.25 -27.04 2.67
CA ILE A 86 -0.38 -27.18 1.22
C ILE A 86 0.21 -28.53 0.82
N LYS A 87 -0.55 -29.38 0.15
CA LYS A 87 -0.16 -30.75 -0.18
C LYS A 87 -0.89 -31.26 -1.41
N GLY A 88 -0.15 -31.79 -2.39
CA GLY A 88 -0.75 -32.51 -3.51
C GLY A 88 -1.80 -31.71 -4.30
N GLY A 89 -1.67 -30.39 -4.35
CA GLY A 89 -2.59 -29.50 -5.10
C GLY A 89 -3.77 -29.03 -4.30
N HIS A 90 -3.75 -29.28 -2.99
CA HIS A 90 -4.80 -28.88 -2.08
C HIS A 90 -4.24 -28.08 -0.92
N ALA A 91 -5.05 -27.18 -0.41
CA ALA A 91 -4.87 -26.61 0.91
C ALA A 91 -5.67 -27.43 1.93
N TYR A 92 -5.13 -27.55 3.13
CA TYR A 92 -5.81 -28.19 4.25
C TYR A 92 -5.61 -27.36 5.49
N ARG A 93 -6.64 -27.30 6.34
CA ARG A 93 -6.45 -26.92 7.73
C ARG A 93 -6.07 -28.16 8.51
N VAL A 94 -4.94 -28.12 9.21
CA VAL A 94 -4.40 -29.24 9.97
C VAL A 94 -4.23 -28.85 11.42
N GLU A 95 -4.66 -29.71 12.34
CA GLU A 95 -4.39 -29.52 13.77
C GLU A 95 -2.91 -29.76 14.05
N THR A 96 -2.23 -28.77 14.62
CA THR A 96 -0.77 -28.77 14.81
C THR A 96 -0.31 -29.88 15.76
N LYS A 97 -1.08 -30.19 16.80
CA LYS A 97 -0.69 -31.19 17.82
C LYS A 97 -0.73 -32.63 17.31
N THR A 98 -1.75 -32.95 16.53
CA THR A 98 -2.03 -34.33 16.08
C THR A 98 -1.62 -34.57 14.64
N SER A 99 -1.37 -33.49 13.88
CA SER A 99 -1.26 -33.49 12.41
C SER A 99 -2.49 -34.04 11.69
N ALA A 100 -3.65 -34.09 12.36
CA ALA A 100 -4.91 -34.48 11.74
C ALA A 100 -5.39 -33.40 10.76
N ILE A 101 -5.72 -33.79 9.54
CA ILE A 101 -6.45 -32.94 8.60
C ILE A 101 -7.86 -32.76 9.16
N VAL A 102 -8.26 -31.50 9.40
CA VAL A 102 -9.59 -31.16 9.92
C VAL A 102 -10.50 -30.55 8.86
N GLU A 103 -9.94 -30.07 7.76
CA GLU A 103 -10.66 -29.48 6.65
C GLU A 103 -9.82 -29.58 5.38
N ASP A 104 -10.45 -29.99 4.28
CA ASP A 104 -9.93 -29.82 2.92
C ASP A 104 -10.45 -28.46 2.41
N ILE A 105 -9.54 -27.52 2.24
CA ILE A 105 -9.82 -26.16 1.74
C ILE A 105 -10.04 -26.20 0.22
N GLY A 106 -9.66 -27.30 -0.43
CA GLY A 106 -9.84 -27.54 -1.84
C GLY A 106 -8.58 -27.26 -2.67
N ASN A 107 -8.77 -27.33 -3.97
CA ASN A 107 -7.68 -27.30 -4.93
C ASN A 107 -7.04 -25.91 -4.99
N ILE A 108 -5.72 -25.88 -4.84
CA ILE A 108 -4.89 -24.75 -5.24
C ILE A 108 -4.47 -25.06 -6.67
N SER A 109 -5.11 -24.38 -7.63
CA SER A 109 -4.82 -24.56 -9.06
C SER A 109 -3.31 -24.45 -9.30
N SER A 110 -2.78 -25.25 -10.24
CA SER A 110 -1.45 -25.00 -10.81
C SER A 110 -1.41 -23.70 -11.63
N ASP A 111 -2.58 -23.15 -11.96
CA ASP A 111 -2.71 -21.77 -12.41
C ASP A 111 -2.47 -20.85 -11.20
N THR A 112 -1.19 -20.62 -10.94
CA THR A 112 -0.72 -19.71 -9.90
C THR A 112 -0.98 -18.26 -10.29
N SER A 113 -1.46 -17.96 -11.51
CA SER A 113 -1.68 -16.59 -11.94
C SER A 113 -2.75 -15.91 -11.09
N LEU A 114 -2.36 -14.91 -10.31
CA LEU A 114 -3.27 -13.96 -9.70
C LEU A 114 -3.69 -12.99 -10.81
N SER A 115 -4.77 -13.31 -11.52
CA SER A 115 -5.31 -12.46 -12.58
C SER A 115 -6.83 -12.34 -12.43
N VAL A 116 -7.31 -11.10 -12.36
CA VAL A 116 -8.74 -10.80 -12.45
C VAL A 116 -9.00 -10.44 -13.91
N ASN A 117 -9.07 -11.48 -14.75
CA ASN A 117 -9.82 -11.40 -15.99
C ASN A 117 -11.01 -12.37 -15.88
N SER A 118 -11.87 -12.13 -14.90
CA SER A 118 -13.18 -12.80 -14.87
C SER A 118 -14.12 -12.06 -15.82
N THR A 119 -14.13 -12.47 -17.08
CA THR A 119 -15.12 -12.07 -18.09
C THR A 119 -16.51 -12.69 -17.86
N ASN A 120 -16.79 -13.20 -16.65
CA ASN A 120 -18.11 -13.72 -16.29
C ASN A 120 -19.05 -12.55 -15.95
N ASN A 121 -19.60 -11.98 -17.03
CA ASN A 121 -20.55 -10.86 -17.16
C ASN A 121 -21.89 -10.99 -16.38
N ASN A 122 -21.94 -11.44 -15.12
CA ASN A 122 -23.21 -11.45 -14.37
C ASN A 122 -23.09 -11.18 -12.86
N LEU A 123 -21.94 -10.71 -12.38
CA LEU A 123 -21.83 -10.12 -11.04
C LEU A 123 -21.24 -8.72 -11.20
N THR A 124 -22.08 -7.69 -11.05
CA THR A 124 -21.67 -6.29 -10.89
C THR A 124 -21.01 -6.08 -9.52
N ALA A 125 -19.92 -6.79 -9.28
CA ALA A 125 -18.92 -6.38 -8.30
C ALA A 125 -17.93 -5.44 -8.99
N PRO A 126 -17.37 -4.43 -8.31
CA PRO A 126 -16.33 -3.58 -8.89
C PRO A 126 -15.23 -4.47 -9.46
N SER A 127 -14.95 -4.28 -10.74
CA SER A 127 -13.86 -4.92 -11.46
C SER A 127 -12.55 -4.33 -10.95
N GLY A 128 -12.08 -4.83 -9.81
CA GLY A 128 -10.74 -4.54 -9.34
C GLY A 128 -9.78 -5.56 -9.95
N SER A 129 -9.03 -5.16 -10.97
CA SER A 129 -7.95 -5.98 -11.50
C SER A 129 -6.89 -6.23 -10.41
N VAL A 130 -6.23 -7.40 -10.44
CA VAL A 130 -4.95 -7.59 -9.71
C VAL A 130 -3.84 -6.78 -10.40
N ASP A 131 -4.03 -6.45 -11.68
CA ASP A 131 -3.20 -5.50 -12.43
C ASP A 131 -3.69 -4.06 -12.19
N GLY A 132 -3.36 -3.51 -11.03
CA GLY A 132 -3.32 -2.07 -10.80
C GLY A 132 -4.51 -1.47 -10.05
N ASP A 133 -5.76 -1.81 -10.34
CA ASP A 133 -6.84 -0.91 -9.89
C ASP A 133 -7.12 -0.92 -8.38
N ASN A 134 -6.80 -2.01 -7.66
CA ASN A 134 -6.98 -2.06 -6.20
C ASN A 134 -5.71 -1.73 -5.41
N TRP A 135 -4.52 -2.04 -5.93
CA TRP A 135 -3.26 -1.62 -5.33
C TRP A 135 -2.99 -0.18 -5.75
N VAL A 136 -3.64 0.74 -5.04
CA VAL A 136 -3.60 2.17 -5.35
C VAL A 136 -2.16 2.67 -5.45
N THR A 137 -1.33 2.29 -4.48
CA THR A 137 0.10 2.54 -4.55
C THR A 137 0.88 1.51 -3.76
N TYR A 138 2.06 1.16 -4.25
CA TYR A 138 2.94 0.20 -3.61
C TYR A 138 4.40 0.41 -4.00
N SER A 139 5.32 -0.24 -3.30
CA SER A 139 6.67 -0.49 -3.80
C SER A 139 6.93 -1.98 -3.89
N GLN A 140 7.58 -2.41 -4.97
CA GLN A 140 8.02 -3.79 -5.15
C GLN A 140 9.54 -3.90 -5.20
N ALA A 141 10.09 -5.02 -4.75
CA ALA A 141 11.49 -5.37 -4.94
C ALA A 141 11.61 -6.84 -5.32
N GLN A 142 12.40 -7.12 -6.36
CA GLN A 142 12.64 -8.47 -6.88
C GLN A 142 14.05 -8.94 -6.54
N PHE A 143 14.17 -10.19 -6.12
CA PHE A 143 15.41 -10.85 -5.73
C PHE A 143 15.71 -12.07 -6.61
N THR A 144 16.95 -12.55 -6.58
CA THR A 144 17.40 -13.73 -7.34
C THR A 144 17.48 -15.00 -6.51
N SER A 145 17.19 -14.91 -5.20
CA SER A 145 17.15 -16.04 -4.28
C SER A 145 15.99 -15.88 -3.29
N PRO A 146 15.43 -16.98 -2.76
CA PRO A 146 14.26 -16.93 -1.88
C PRO A 146 14.42 -15.98 -0.69
N ILE A 147 13.38 -15.21 -0.39
CA ILE A 147 13.31 -14.40 0.82
C ILE A 147 13.19 -15.33 2.02
N THR A 148 14.09 -15.18 3.00
CA THR A 148 14.10 -15.98 4.23
C THR A 148 13.51 -15.22 5.41
N TYR A 149 13.58 -13.90 5.39
CA TYR A 149 13.04 -13.04 6.42
C TYR A 149 12.63 -11.70 5.81
N PHE A 150 11.45 -11.21 6.17
CA PHE A 150 11.01 -9.88 5.81
C PHE A 150 10.19 -9.30 6.96
N ALA A 151 10.60 -8.13 7.45
CA ALA A 151 9.90 -7.44 8.51
C ALA A 151 9.87 -5.94 8.29
N THR A 152 8.74 -5.34 8.66
CA THR A 152 8.47 -3.92 8.51
C THR A 152 7.73 -3.42 9.74
N ASN A 153 8.12 -2.26 10.25
CA ASN A 153 7.42 -1.57 11.33
C ASN A 153 6.48 -0.52 10.75
N TRP A 154 5.28 -0.40 11.32
CA TRP A 154 4.41 0.75 11.10
C TRP A 154 3.59 1.04 12.34
N THR A 155 3.18 2.30 12.49
CA THR A 155 2.27 2.74 13.55
C THR A 155 0.85 2.76 13.00
N VAL A 156 -0.10 2.14 13.70
CA VAL A 156 -1.52 2.16 13.31
C VAL A 156 -1.97 3.62 13.15
N PRO A 157 -2.44 4.02 11.97
CA PRO A 157 -2.68 5.42 11.65
C PRO A 157 -3.94 5.93 12.35
N ALA A 158 -4.15 7.26 12.30
CA ALA A 158 -5.40 7.85 12.76
C ALA A 158 -6.61 7.25 12.03
N ASN A 159 -7.79 7.28 12.67
CA ASN A 159 -9.03 6.92 11.97
C ASN A 159 -9.32 7.92 10.85
N PRO A 160 -10.10 7.53 9.83
CA PRO A 160 -10.63 8.45 8.84
C PRO A 160 -11.41 9.62 9.44
N THR A 161 -11.29 10.79 8.79
CA THR A 161 -11.80 12.07 9.31
C THR A 161 -13.31 12.19 9.16
N ASN A 162 -13.88 11.68 8.07
CA ASN A 162 -15.32 11.66 7.86
C ASN A 162 -15.91 10.31 8.27
N ASN A 163 -16.91 10.35 9.14
CA ASN A 163 -17.67 9.21 9.64
C ASN A 163 -16.77 8.06 10.16
N PRO A 164 -16.17 8.20 11.35
CA PRO A 164 -15.43 7.11 12.00
C PRO A 164 -16.31 5.90 12.37
N GLY A 165 -17.59 5.90 12.00
CA GLY A 165 -18.52 4.77 12.09
C GLY A 165 -18.88 4.17 10.73
N ASP A 166 -18.35 4.68 9.61
CA ASP A 166 -18.60 4.14 8.28
C ASP A 166 -17.76 2.88 8.06
N VAL A 167 -18.46 1.74 8.07
CA VAL A 167 -17.86 0.41 7.86
C VAL A 167 -17.62 0.11 6.38
N ASN A 168 -18.09 0.97 5.47
CA ASN A 168 -18.05 0.75 4.02
C ASN A 168 -16.78 1.30 3.37
N HIS A 169 -15.83 1.84 4.12
CA HIS A 169 -14.50 2.18 3.61
C HIS A 169 -13.56 1.06 3.99
N LEU A 170 -13.30 0.16 3.04
CA LEU A 170 -12.36 -0.94 3.21
C LEU A 170 -11.07 -0.60 2.49
N PHE A 171 -9.97 -0.64 3.21
CA PHE A 171 -8.64 -0.58 2.63
C PHE A 171 -7.64 -1.32 3.53
N TYR A 172 -6.51 -1.67 2.94
CA TYR A 172 -5.48 -2.52 3.52
C TYR A 172 -4.10 -1.87 3.43
N LEU A 173 -3.32 -2.11 4.45
CA LEU A 173 -1.91 -1.74 4.53
C LEU A 173 -1.12 -2.98 4.93
N TRP A 174 -0.08 -3.31 4.17
CA TRP A 174 0.66 -4.54 4.41
C TRP A 174 2.06 -4.52 3.79
N ASN A 175 2.95 -5.30 4.40
CA ASN A 175 4.14 -5.80 3.75
C ASN A 175 3.89 -7.26 3.35
N GLY A 176 4.41 -7.72 2.23
CA GLY A 176 4.12 -9.07 1.75
C GLY A 176 5.20 -9.65 0.86
N ILE A 177 5.10 -10.96 0.61
CA ILE A 177 5.99 -11.67 -0.30
C ILE A 177 5.22 -12.60 -1.24
N SER A 178 5.71 -12.76 -2.47
CA SER A 178 5.15 -13.69 -3.46
C SER A 178 6.24 -14.30 -4.39
N PRO A 179 5.93 -15.41 -5.08
CA PRO A 179 6.84 -15.97 -6.10
C PRO A 179 7.09 -15.06 -7.30
N SER A 180 6.06 -14.33 -7.71
CA SER A 180 6.11 -13.35 -8.78
C SER A 180 4.99 -12.30 -8.58
N PRO A 181 4.97 -11.16 -9.32
CA PRO A 181 3.96 -10.12 -9.16
C PRO A 181 2.53 -10.59 -9.38
N THR A 182 2.37 -11.60 -10.23
CA THR A 182 1.08 -12.17 -10.57
C THR A 182 1.00 -13.63 -10.10
N SER A 183 1.72 -14.05 -9.07
CA SER A 183 1.71 -15.45 -8.64
C SER A 183 1.34 -15.67 -7.18
N ALA A 184 0.52 -16.69 -6.95
CA ALA A 184 0.26 -17.25 -5.62
C ALA A 184 1.39 -18.20 -5.17
N PRO A 185 1.61 -18.36 -3.84
CA PRO A 185 0.88 -17.69 -2.77
C PRO A 185 1.36 -16.25 -2.51
N LEU A 186 0.43 -15.34 -2.17
CA LEU A 186 0.76 -14.03 -1.62
C LEU A 186 0.61 -14.08 -0.09
N ILE A 187 1.72 -13.93 0.62
CA ILE A 187 1.80 -14.05 2.08
C ILE A 187 2.00 -12.66 2.68
N GLN A 188 1.14 -12.26 3.62
CA GLN A 188 1.11 -10.88 4.09
C GLN A 188 0.52 -10.73 5.51
N PRO A 189 1.23 -10.09 6.45
CA PRO A 189 0.62 -9.47 7.62
C PRO A 189 -0.13 -8.21 7.20
N VAL A 190 -1.41 -8.13 7.56
CA VAL A 190 -2.31 -7.08 7.06
C VAL A 190 -2.87 -6.26 8.21
N LEU A 191 -2.84 -4.94 8.04
CA LEU A 191 -3.62 -3.98 8.79
C LEU A 191 -4.82 -3.54 7.92
N GLN A 192 -6.03 -3.74 8.41
CA GLN A 192 -7.29 -3.43 7.72
C GLN A 192 -8.05 -2.33 8.46
N TRP A 193 -8.63 -1.39 7.72
CA TRP A 193 -9.76 -0.57 8.15
C TRP A 193 -11.01 -0.99 7.38
N GLY A 194 -12.20 -0.92 8.00
CA GLY A 194 -13.46 -1.27 7.35
C GLY A 194 -13.84 -2.75 7.50
N SER A 195 -14.99 -3.11 6.94
CA SER A 195 -15.49 -4.49 6.91
C SER A 195 -15.15 -5.16 5.58
N ASN A 196 -14.61 -6.37 5.64
CA ASN A 196 -14.41 -7.23 4.47
C ASN A 196 -15.58 -8.21 4.23
N ASN A 197 -16.70 -8.03 4.95
CA ASN A 197 -17.89 -8.88 4.96
C ASN A 197 -17.78 -10.21 5.74
N VAL A 198 -16.62 -10.50 6.33
CA VAL A 198 -16.46 -11.57 7.35
C VAL A 198 -16.27 -10.97 8.73
N TRP A 199 -15.43 -9.94 8.82
CA TRP A 199 -15.08 -9.25 10.04
C TRP A 199 -14.60 -7.82 9.73
N GLY A 200 -14.28 -7.09 10.78
CA GLY A 200 -13.87 -5.69 10.70
C GLY A 200 -15.05 -4.76 10.92
N GLY A 201 -14.86 -3.50 10.57
CA GLY A 201 -15.79 -2.42 10.86
C GLY A 201 -15.03 -1.11 10.93
N ALA A 202 -15.59 -0.12 11.62
CA ALA A 202 -14.99 1.20 11.73
C ALA A 202 -13.92 1.24 12.83
N TYR A 203 -12.95 0.33 12.72
CA TYR A 203 -11.82 0.14 13.62
C TYR A 203 -10.69 -0.61 12.90
N TRP A 204 -9.46 -0.42 13.37
CA TRP A 204 -8.29 -1.11 12.85
C TRP A 204 -8.24 -2.56 13.32
N THR A 205 -7.96 -3.46 12.38
CA THR A 205 -7.83 -4.90 12.64
C THR A 205 -6.55 -5.43 12.00
N ILE A 206 -5.82 -6.26 12.73
CA ILE A 206 -4.71 -7.04 12.17
C ILE A 206 -5.13 -8.49 11.92
N ALA A 207 -4.68 -9.06 10.81
CA ALA A 207 -4.77 -10.49 10.50
C ALA A 207 -3.63 -10.86 9.55
N ASN A 208 -3.27 -12.14 9.50
CA ASN A 208 -2.26 -12.66 8.59
C ASN A 208 -2.95 -13.46 7.49
N TRP A 209 -2.64 -13.15 6.24
CA TRP A 209 -3.27 -13.76 5.08
C TRP A 209 -2.28 -14.56 4.24
N CYS A 210 -2.79 -15.61 3.62
CA CYS A 210 -2.15 -16.36 2.56
C CYS A 210 -3.17 -16.53 1.43
N ILE A 211 -2.98 -15.79 0.35
CA ILE A 211 -3.82 -15.87 -0.85
C ILE A 211 -3.29 -17.03 -1.67
N LEU A 212 -4.09 -18.08 -1.82
CA LEU A 212 -3.66 -19.36 -2.42
C LEU A 212 -3.90 -19.40 -3.92
N SER A 213 -4.95 -18.72 -4.38
CA SER A 213 -5.33 -18.58 -5.78
C SER A 213 -6.33 -17.44 -5.95
N ASN A 214 -6.85 -17.22 -7.16
CA ASN A 214 -7.95 -16.27 -7.40
C ASN A 214 -9.27 -16.66 -6.73
N SER A 215 -9.36 -17.87 -6.19
CA SER A 215 -10.62 -18.40 -5.66
C SER A 215 -10.50 -18.96 -4.25
N SER A 216 -9.31 -18.95 -3.63
CA SER A 216 -9.08 -19.50 -2.30
C SER A 216 -8.07 -18.68 -1.50
N ALA A 217 -8.38 -18.44 -0.23
CA ALA A 217 -7.50 -17.77 0.70
C ALA A 217 -7.61 -18.38 2.10
N ALA A 218 -6.54 -18.27 2.88
CA ALA A 218 -6.55 -18.57 4.31
C ALA A 218 -6.13 -17.35 5.11
N TYR A 219 -6.70 -17.17 6.29
CA TYR A 219 -6.36 -16.06 7.17
C TYR A 219 -6.33 -16.50 8.64
N SER A 220 -5.58 -15.78 9.47
CA SER A 220 -5.53 -16.01 10.92
C SER A 220 -6.69 -15.33 11.65
N SER A 221 -6.83 -15.58 12.96
CA SER A 221 -7.88 -14.91 13.74
C SER A 221 -7.64 -13.39 13.79
N PRO A 222 -8.63 -12.54 13.44
CA PRO A 222 -8.45 -11.09 13.47
C PRO A 222 -8.34 -10.56 14.91
N ILE A 223 -7.51 -9.54 15.11
CA ILE A 223 -7.39 -8.80 16.37
C ILE A 223 -7.61 -7.31 16.10
N THR A 224 -8.51 -6.68 16.85
CA THR A 224 -8.65 -5.22 16.86
C THR A 224 -7.43 -4.58 17.52
N VAL A 225 -6.87 -3.55 16.90
CA VAL A 225 -5.72 -2.80 17.42
C VAL A 225 -6.07 -1.31 17.58
N PRO A 226 -5.63 -0.64 18.65
CA PRO A 226 -5.82 0.80 18.79
C PRO A 226 -4.97 1.63 17.82
N VAL A 227 -5.44 2.82 17.48
CA VAL A 227 -4.64 3.88 16.84
C VAL A 227 -3.36 4.14 17.64
N GLY A 228 -2.25 4.38 16.95
CA GLY A 228 -0.95 4.63 17.57
C GLY A 228 -0.22 3.38 18.03
N THR A 229 -0.80 2.19 17.89
CA THR A 229 -0.11 0.93 18.20
C THR A 229 1.06 0.73 17.24
N ASN A 230 2.25 0.49 17.76
CA ASN A 230 3.38 0.08 16.95
C ASN A 230 3.26 -1.40 16.61
N LEU A 231 3.22 -1.69 15.31
CA LEU A 231 3.16 -3.02 14.76
C LEU A 231 4.48 -3.32 14.05
N GLN A 232 4.86 -4.60 14.06
CA GLN A 232 5.90 -5.11 13.20
C GLN A 232 5.33 -6.34 12.50
N GLY A 233 5.03 -6.20 11.20
CA GLY A 233 4.70 -7.34 10.35
C GLY A 233 5.95 -8.16 10.10
N VAL A 234 5.86 -9.49 10.22
CA VAL A 234 7.00 -10.40 10.07
C VAL A 234 6.59 -11.61 9.25
N ILE A 235 7.38 -11.90 8.23
CA ILE A 235 7.35 -13.14 7.47
C ILE A 235 8.71 -13.81 7.61
N ASN A 236 8.72 -15.07 8.03
CA ASN A 236 9.95 -15.81 8.28
C ASN A 236 9.87 -17.21 7.66
N ARG A 237 10.90 -17.59 6.91
CA ARG A 237 11.06 -18.95 6.39
C ARG A 237 11.48 -19.86 7.54
N THR A 238 10.67 -20.85 7.84
CA THR A 238 10.89 -21.79 8.95
C THR A 238 11.58 -23.06 8.53
N GLY A 239 11.66 -23.33 7.23
CA GLY A 239 12.40 -24.47 6.69
C GLY A 239 12.14 -24.65 5.21
N VAL A 240 12.79 -25.66 4.66
CA VAL A 240 12.57 -26.15 3.30
C VAL A 240 12.16 -27.61 3.42
N ALA A 241 11.05 -27.99 2.80
CA ALA A 241 10.57 -29.35 2.74
C ALA A 241 11.49 -30.21 1.86
N SER A 242 11.37 -31.54 1.94
CA SER A 242 12.24 -32.49 1.22
C SER A 242 12.17 -32.37 -0.30
N ASP A 243 11.12 -31.74 -0.81
CA ASP A 243 10.87 -31.48 -2.23
C ASP A 243 11.23 -30.05 -2.69
N GLY A 244 11.84 -29.27 -1.80
CA GLY A 244 12.29 -27.91 -2.10
C GLY A 244 11.27 -26.81 -1.82
N SER A 245 10.06 -27.13 -1.35
CA SER A 245 9.10 -26.07 -0.99
C SER A 245 9.50 -25.33 0.28
N ASN A 246 9.24 -24.04 0.30
CA ASN A 246 9.57 -23.19 1.44
C ASN A 246 8.41 -23.15 2.44
N ASN A 247 8.70 -23.38 3.72
CA ASN A 247 7.72 -23.21 4.81
C ASN A 247 7.86 -21.81 5.41
N TYR A 248 6.75 -21.14 5.71
CA TYR A 248 6.75 -19.79 6.28
C TYR A 248 5.87 -19.66 7.51
N THR A 249 6.23 -18.72 8.36
CA THR A 249 5.32 -18.11 9.33
C THR A 249 5.03 -16.68 8.88
N CYS A 250 3.77 -16.27 9.00
CA CYS A 250 3.31 -14.90 8.76
C CYS A 250 2.62 -14.40 10.02
N GLY A 251 3.07 -13.27 10.57
CA GLY A 251 2.69 -12.82 11.89
C GLY A 251 2.97 -11.35 12.18
N PHE A 252 2.62 -10.96 13.41
CA PHE A 252 3.02 -9.69 13.99
C PHE A 252 3.83 -9.95 15.27
N THR A 253 4.92 -9.22 15.47
CA THR A 253 5.67 -9.26 16.74
C THR A 253 4.75 -8.88 17.90
N ASN A 254 4.84 -9.63 19.01
CA ASN A 254 3.97 -9.53 20.19
C ASN A 254 2.52 -10.01 20.00
N TYR A 255 2.14 -10.54 18.84
CA TYR A 255 0.83 -11.17 18.61
C TYR A 255 0.94 -12.64 18.18
N PRO A 256 1.61 -13.52 18.97
CA PRO A 256 1.90 -14.90 18.56
C PRO A 256 0.65 -15.77 18.39
N ASN A 257 -0.48 -15.39 19.01
CA ASN A 257 -1.73 -16.15 18.94
C ASN A 257 -2.40 -16.07 17.56
N ILE A 258 -1.96 -15.17 16.69
CA ILE A 258 -2.50 -15.03 15.32
C ILE A 258 -1.47 -15.37 14.24
N THR A 259 -0.31 -15.92 14.61
CA THR A 259 0.69 -16.35 13.62
C THR A 259 0.11 -17.44 12.73
N LEU A 260 0.12 -17.20 11.43
CA LEU A 260 -0.25 -18.16 10.41
C LEU A 260 0.97 -19.02 10.07
N ASN A 261 0.88 -20.33 10.36
CA ASN A 261 1.89 -21.30 9.98
C ASN A 261 1.51 -21.88 8.61
N ILE A 262 2.34 -21.62 7.60
CA ILE A 262 2.16 -22.06 6.22
C ILE A 262 3.22 -23.12 5.98
N VAL A 263 2.79 -24.37 5.98
CA VAL A 263 3.67 -25.52 5.82
C VAL A 263 3.26 -26.31 4.60
N GLU A 264 4.23 -26.96 3.98
CA GLU A 264 3.95 -27.95 2.96
C GLU A 264 4.00 -29.38 3.53
N GLY A 265 3.30 -30.29 2.86
CA GLY A 265 3.63 -31.70 2.83
C GLY A 265 3.47 -32.29 1.45
N ASN A 266 4.53 -32.31 0.63
CA ASN A 266 4.68 -33.04 -0.64
C ASN A 266 4.05 -32.40 -1.92
N THR A 267 4.92 -32.29 -2.93
CA THR A 267 4.82 -31.83 -4.33
C THR A 267 3.52 -31.94 -5.12
N SER A 268 3.46 -31.10 -6.17
CA SER A 268 2.53 -31.18 -7.30
C SER A 268 2.92 -32.25 -8.33
N ASN A 269 1.94 -32.73 -9.13
CA ASN A 269 2.16 -33.52 -10.35
C ASN A 269 3.19 -34.67 -10.24
N GLY A 270 3.09 -35.49 -9.18
CA GLY A 270 3.97 -36.65 -9.01
C GLY A 270 5.43 -36.32 -8.67
N GLY A 271 5.73 -35.12 -8.17
CA GLY A 271 7.09 -34.75 -7.77
C GLY A 271 7.68 -33.50 -8.40
N GLN A 272 6.95 -32.79 -9.27
CA GLN A 272 7.59 -31.91 -10.27
C GLN A 272 7.81 -30.46 -9.82
N TYR A 273 6.94 -29.87 -9.00
CA TYR A 273 7.11 -28.49 -8.54
C TYR A 273 6.76 -28.30 -7.06
N PRO A 274 7.55 -27.49 -6.34
CA PRO A 274 7.21 -27.06 -4.98
C PRO A 274 5.95 -26.18 -5.02
N TYR A 275 4.96 -26.45 -4.18
CA TYR A 275 3.74 -25.65 -4.15
C TYR A 275 3.95 -24.27 -3.51
N ILE A 276 4.92 -24.15 -2.62
CA ILE A 276 5.44 -22.86 -2.17
C ILE A 276 6.81 -22.70 -2.81
N PRO A 277 6.88 -22.15 -4.05
CA PRO A 277 8.11 -22.06 -4.81
C PRO A 277 9.06 -21.04 -4.18
N ASN A 278 10.13 -20.73 -4.90
CA ASN A 278 11.03 -19.64 -4.52
C ASN A 278 10.24 -18.33 -4.50
N ILE A 279 10.06 -17.79 -3.30
CA ILE A 279 9.42 -16.49 -3.09
C ILE A 279 10.48 -15.41 -3.22
N MET A 280 10.39 -14.61 -4.27
CA MET A 280 11.47 -13.70 -4.70
C MET A 280 11.05 -12.25 -4.78
N ASP A 281 9.76 -11.94 -4.59
CA ASP A 281 9.29 -10.56 -4.56
C ASP A 281 8.84 -10.16 -3.17
N ALA A 282 9.13 -8.91 -2.82
CA ALA A 282 8.68 -8.24 -1.61
C ALA A 282 7.88 -6.99 -1.98
N TYR A 283 6.90 -6.65 -1.12
CA TYR A 283 6.00 -5.52 -1.33
C TYR A 283 5.76 -4.73 -0.04
N GLU A 284 5.49 -3.44 -0.22
CA GLU A 284 4.90 -2.50 0.75
C GLU A 284 3.72 -1.82 0.07
N VAL A 285 2.50 -1.96 0.58
CA VAL A 285 1.27 -1.70 -0.20
C VAL A 285 0.23 -0.90 0.57
N LEU A 286 -0.39 0.05 -0.14
CA LEU A 286 -1.75 0.53 0.10
C LEU A 286 -2.69 -0.06 -0.94
N GLU A 287 -3.67 -0.82 -0.46
CA GLU A 287 -4.71 -1.39 -1.29
C GLU A 287 -6.08 -0.83 -0.88
N ASP A 288 -6.84 -0.36 -1.84
CA ASP A 288 -8.18 0.19 -1.66
C ASP A 288 -9.13 -0.43 -2.68
N PRO A 289 -9.76 -1.57 -2.34
CA PRO A 289 -10.71 -2.22 -3.23
C PRO A 289 -12.03 -1.45 -3.37
N ASN A 290 -12.27 -0.42 -2.56
CA ASN A 290 -13.49 0.37 -2.59
C ASN A 290 -13.34 1.67 -3.40
N GLN A 291 -12.14 1.96 -3.93
CA GLN A 291 -11.84 3.16 -4.72
C GLN A 291 -12.34 4.44 -4.04
N ILE A 292 -11.81 4.71 -2.85
CA ILE A 292 -11.99 5.93 -2.08
C ILE A 292 -11.84 7.14 -3.00
N THR A 293 -12.84 8.03 -2.97
CA THR A 293 -12.93 9.22 -3.84
C THR A 293 -12.77 10.52 -3.07
N SER A 294 -12.56 10.45 -1.75
CA SER A 294 -12.32 11.60 -0.90
C SER A 294 -11.21 11.32 0.11
N THR A 295 -10.29 12.27 0.24
CA THR A 295 -9.18 12.25 1.22
C THR A 295 -9.66 12.09 2.66
N THR A 296 -10.91 12.46 2.95
CA THR A 296 -11.53 12.33 4.27
C THR A 296 -11.94 10.90 4.65
N GLN A 297 -11.96 9.98 3.69
CA GLN A 297 -12.22 8.54 3.91
C GLN A 297 -10.93 7.76 4.23
N TYR A 298 -9.77 8.36 3.97
CA TYR A 298 -8.48 7.92 4.47
C TYR A 298 -8.19 8.48 5.87
N PRO A 299 -7.19 7.93 6.59
CA PRO A 299 -6.71 8.47 7.86
C PRO A 299 -6.51 9.99 7.84
N ASN A 300 -6.76 10.67 8.98
CA ASN A 300 -6.41 12.08 9.16
C ASN A 300 -4.88 12.30 9.37
N GLN A 301 -4.11 11.64 8.52
CA GLN A 301 -2.68 11.78 8.33
C GLN A 301 -2.43 11.48 6.86
N SER A 302 -1.50 12.20 6.23
CA SER A 302 -1.28 12.06 4.81
C SER A 302 -0.37 10.91 4.43
N VAL A 303 0.45 10.44 5.36
CA VAL A 303 1.46 9.42 5.13
C VAL A 303 1.46 8.40 6.26
N LEU A 304 1.67 7.14 5.91
CA LEU A 304 2.06 6.09 6.83
C LEU A 304 3.50 5.68 6.52
N GLN A 305 4.35 5.69 7.54
CA GLN A 305 5.74 5.28 7.42
C GLN A 305 5.86 3.78 7.68
N MET A 306 6.31 3.05 6.66
CA MET A 306 6.75 1.66 6.73
C MET A 306 8.27 1.69 6.91
N ASN A 307 8.72 1.54 8.16
CA ASN A 307 10.11 1.81 8.57
C ASN A 307 10.78 0.62 9.23
N ASN A 308 12.07 0.77 9.53
CA ASN A 308 12.92 -0.29 10.06
C ASN A 308 12.85 -1.57 9.23
N ILE A 309 12.73 -1.41 7.90
CA ILE A 309 12.59 -2.53 6.98
C ILE A 309 13.85 -3.39 7.06
N SER A 310 13.64 -4.68 7.27
CA SER A 310 14.70 -5.68 7.29
C SER A 310 14.33 -6.86 6.41
N LEU A 311 15.22 -7.20 5.49
CA LEU A 311 15.02 -8.29 4.54
C LEU A 311 16.28 -9.13 4.41
N THR A 312 16.13 -10.44 4.50
CA THR A 312 17.19 -11.42 4.24
C THR A 312 16.70 -12.39 3.17
N THR A 313 17.63 -12.79 2.31
CA THR A 313 17.43 -13.84 1.31
C THR A 313 18.27 -15.05 1.67
N GLU A 314 18.05 -16.16 0.97
CA GLU A 314 18.83 -17.37 1.15
C GLU A 314 20.32 -17.20 0.80
N SER A 315 20.63 -16.37 -0.19
CA SER A 315 22.02 -16.15 -0.61
C SER A 315 22.77 -15.18 0.31
N ASN A 316 22.08 -14.19 0.88
CA ASN A 316 22.65 -13.15 1.74
C ASN A 316 21.58 -12.29 2.43
N THR A 317 22.03 -11.41 3.33
CA THR A 317 21.29 -10.19 3.67
C THR A 317 21.77 -9.07 2.74
N PRO A 318 20.96 -8.59 1.78
CA PRO A 318 21.39 -7.51 0.90
C PRO A 318 21.65 -6.24 1.72
N SER A 319 22.63 -5.43 1.33
CA SER A 319 22.86 -4.13 1.97
C SER A 319 21.76 -3.13 1.63
N THR A 320 21.16 -3.28 0.45
CA THR A 320 20.10 -2.41 -0.07
C THR A 320 18.99 -3.23 -0.75
N ILE A 321 17.76 -2.73 -0.66
CA ILE A 321 16.58 -3.19 -1.39
C ILE A 321 16.36 -2.22 -2.55
N ASN A 322 16.24 -2.74 -3.77
CA ASN A 322 15.97 -1.93 -4.96
C ASN A 322 14.46 -1.77 -5.13
N TRP A 323 13.84 -0.95 -4.27
CA TRP A 323 12.42 -0.67 -4.36
C TRP A 323 12.06 0.07 -5.65
N THR A 324 11.00 -0.38 -6.30
CA THR A 324 10.35 0.29 -7.43
C THR A 324 8.98 0.76 -6.96
N PRO A 325 8.76 2.07 -6.71
CA PRO A 325 7.45 2.57 -6.34
C PRO A 325 6.55 2.63 -7.59
N ILE A 326 5.29 2.28 -7.39
CA ILE A 326 4.27 2.19 -8.43
C ILE A 326 3.00 2.83 -7.88
N SER A 327 2.34 3.64 -8.71
CA SER A 327 1.00 4.16 -8.43
C SER A 327 0.11 3.76 -9.59
N SER A 328 -1.07 3.27 -9.29
CA SER A 328 -1.98 2.75 -10.30
C SER A 328 -2.96 3.82 -10.80
N SER A 329 -3.80 3.45 -11.76
CA SER A 329 -4.97 4.23 -12.17
C SER A 329 -5.93 4.55 -11.01
N GLY A 330 -5.90 3.75 -9.93
CA GLY A 330 -6.71 3.96 -8.73
C GLY A 330 -6.22 5.12 -7.84
N ALA A 331 -4.99 5.61 -8.02
CA ALA A 331 -4.40 6.71 -7.25
C ALA A 331 -4.95 8.09 -7.64
N THR A 332 -6.26 8.28 -7.48
CA THR A 332 -6.98 9.47 -7.96
C THR A 332 -6.92 10.67 -7.02
N LEU A 333 -6.46 10.47 -5.77
CA LEU A 333 -6.34 11.50 -4.73
C LEU A 333 -4.88 11.95 -4.52
N GLY A 334 -3.98 11.49 -5.39
CA GLY A 334 -2.54 11.72 -5.26
C GLY A 334 -1.88 10.77 -4.27
N GLU A 335 -2.46 9.58 -4.08
CA GLU A 335 -1.80 8.47 -3.41
C GLU A 335 -0.50 8.13 -4.13
N CYS A 336 0.56 7.93 -3.36
CA CYS A 336 1.83 7.54 -3.94
C CYS A 336 2.71 6.83 -2.91
N THR A 337 3.68 6.08 -3.42
CA THR A 337 4.69 5.41 -2.61
C THR A 337 6.00 6.13 -2.82
N GLN A 338 6.61 6.56 -1.71
CA GLN A 338 7.88 7.24 -1.70
C GLN A 338 8.95 6.34 -1.09
N ILE A 339 10.05 6.14 -1.80
CA ILE A 339 11.21 5.43 -1.26
C ILE A 339 12.06 6.42 -0.47
N ILE A 340 12.17 6.21 0.85
CA ILE A 340 12.89 7.11 1.76
C ILE A 340 14.28 6.56 2.07
N ASN A 341 14.38 5.27 2.35
CA ASN A 341 15.65 4.60 2.61
C ASN A 341 15.63 3.17 2.05
N ASN A 342 16.61 2.85 1.21
CA ASN A 342 16.74 1.53 0.58
C ASN A 342 17.51 0.51 1.44
N SER A 343 17.86 0.77 2.69
CA SER A 343 18.60 -0.22 3.50
C SER A 343 17.77 -1.49 3.77
N ALA A 344 18.37 -2.68 3.63
CA ALA A 344 17.74 -3.94 4.05
C ALA A 344 18.11 -4.35 5.49
N LEU A 345 18.90 -3.52 6.19
CA LEU A 345 19.54 -3.85 7.47
C LEU A 345 18.80 -3.24 8.67
N GLY A 346 17.46 -3.22 8.62
CA GLY A 346 16.63 -2.68 9.70
C GLY A 346 16.59 -1.16 9.73
N GLN A 347 16.95 -0.50 8.63
CA GLN A 347 16.90 0.96 8.47
C GLN A 347 16.13 1.38 7.21
N GLY A 348 15.63 0.42 6.41
CA GLY A 348 14.85 0.76 5.23
C GLY A 348 13.54 1.44 5.59
N GLU A 349 13.07 2.29 4.69
CA GLU A 349 11.89 3.11 4.91
C GLU A 349 11.19 3.42 3.58
N VAL A 350 9.87 3.19 3.59
CA VAL A 350 8.94 3.51 2.51
C VAL A 350 7.79 4.32 3.11
N GLY A 351 7.47 5.45 2.48
CA GLY A 351 6.33 6.29 2.84
C GLY A 351 5.14 6.00 1.93
N ILE A 352 4.04 5.53 2.51
CA ILE A 352 2.77 5.34 1.81
C ILE A 352 1.91 6.58 2.01
N HIS A 353 1.72 7.37 0.96
CA HIS A 353 0.87 8.57 0.98
C HIS A 353 -0.57 8.21 0.63
N PHE A 354 -1.51 8.59 1.50
CA PHE A 354 -2.94 8.36 1.32
C PHE A 354 -3.62 9.41 0.43
N TYR A 355 -2.98 10.57 0.24
CA TYR A 355 -3.46 11.65 -0.60
C TYR A 355 -2.38 12.73 -0.70
N SER A 356 -2.47 13.56 -1.73
CA SER A 356 -1.61 14.74 -1.83
C SER A 356 -1.89 15.71 -0.69
N THR A 357 -0.85 16.10 0.04
CA THR A 357 -0.92 17.10 1.13
C THR A 357 -0.99 18.54 0.64
N THR A 358 -0.93 18.77 -0.66
CA THR A 358 -0.83 20.12 -1.21
C THR A 358 -2.13 20.52 -1.89
N SER A 359 -2.78 21.52 -1.29
CA SER A 359 -3.49 22.56 -2.03
C SER A 359 -2.63 22.96 -3.24
N SER A 360 -3.01 22.52 -4.45
CA SER A 360 -2.27 22.69 -5.71
C SER A 360 -0.76 22.45 -5.58
N THR A 361 -0.32 21.23 -5.83
CA THR A 361 1.08 20.91 -6.11
C THR A 361 1.65 21.94 -7.08
N PRO A 362 2.68 22.73 -6.75
CA PRO A 362 3.39 23.46 -7.77
C PRO A 362 4.02 22.41 -8.71
N ASP A 363 3.77 22.53 -10.00
CA ASP A 363 4.48 21.79 -11.04
C ASP A 363 5.99 21.90 -10.79
N PRO A 364 6.78 20.85 -11.11
CA PRO A 364 8.21 20.96 -10.97
C PRO A 364 8.66 22.14 -11.84
N SER A 365 9.63 22.87 -11.33
CA SER A 365 10.09 24.09 -11.97
C SER A 365 11.59 24.21 -11.89
N ILE A 366 12.17 24.73 -12.96
CA ILE A 366 13.56 25.16 -13.05
C ILE A 366 13.58 26.68 -12.85
N ASP A 367 14.09 27.14 -11.71
CA ASP A 367 14.05 28.55 -11.29
C ASP A 367 12.64 29.17 -11.41
N GLY A 368 11.60 28.39 -11.10
CA GLY A 368 10.19 28.83 -11.16
C GLY A 368 9.55 28.79 -12.56
N LYS A 369 10.20 28.15 -13.55
CA LYS A 369 9.65 27.94 -14.90
C LYS A 369 9.57 26.45 -15.24
N SER A 370 8.65 26.06 -16.13
CA SER A 370 8.58 24.67 -16.62
C SER A 370 9.73 24.29 -17.56
N SER A 371 10.39 25.28 -18.17
CA SER A 371 11.56 25.05 -19.01
C SER A 371 12.50 26.26 -19.10
N ILE A 372 13.73 25.98 -19.53
CA ILE A 372 14.79 26.95 -19.82
C ILE A 372 15.27 26.72 -21.24
N VAL A 373 15.41 27.81 -21.98
CA VAL A 373 15.88 27.80 -23.37
C VAL A 373 17.26 28.44 -23.43
N LEU A 374 18.22 27.69 -23.95
CA LEU A 374 19.59 28.12 -24.18
C LEU A 374 19.79 28.37 -25.68
N GLY A 375 20.05 29.63 -26.01
CA GLY A 375 20.49 30.06 -27.34
C GLY A 375 21.90 30.63 -27.29
N ARG A 376 22.41 31.09 -28.44
CA ARG A 376 23.78 31.61 -28.60
C ARG A 376 24.14 32.78 -27.65
N ASP A 377 23.17 33.60 -27.28
CA ASP A 377 23.39 34.84 -26.52
C ASP A 377 23.30 34.66 -24.99
N VAL A 378 22.92 33.47 -24.52
CA VAL A 378 23.06 33.08 -23.12
C VAL A 378 24.33 32.27 -22.98
N SER A 379 25.16 32.60 -21.98
CA SER A 379 26.38 31.86 -21.67
C SER A 379 26.10 30.36 -21.79
N PRO A 380 26.82 29.62 -22.65
CA PRO A 380 26.57 28.21 -22.88
C PRO A 380 26.74 27.39 -21.60
N ALA A 381 27.33 27.96 -20.55
CA ALA A 381 27.34 27.42 -19.20
C ALA A 381 26.33 28.12 -18.29
N GLY A 382 25.50 27.33 -17.61
CA GLY A 382 24.54 27.82 -16.64
C GLY A 382 24.30 26.82 -15.51
N SER A 383 23.58 27.30 -14.49
CA SER A 383 23.23 26.56 -13.29
C SER A 383 21.84 27.00 -12.86
N TRP A 384 20.95 26.05 -12.65
CA TRP A 384 19.56 26.29 -12.34
C TRP A 384 19.04 25.35 -11.27
N ILE A 385 18.09 25.81 -10.47
CA ILE A 385 17.54 25.04 -9.34
C ILE A 385 16.24 24.38 -9.79
N ILE A 386 16.17 23.06 -9.67
CA ILE A 386 14.95 22.29 -9.80
C ILE A 386 14.25 22.26 -8.43
N LYS A 387 13.02 22.76 -8.40
CA LYS A 387 12.09 22.63 -7.28
C LYS A 387 10.96 21.70 -7.70
N ALA A 388 10.67 20.73 -6.87
CA ALA A 388 9.59 19.76 -7.04
C ALA A 388 9.11 19.31 -5.67
N GLN A 389 7.97 18.63 -5.61
CA GLN A 389 7.51 18.04 -4.37
C GLN A 389 8.43 16.90 -3.92
N ASP A 390 8.71 16.87 -2.62
CA ASP A 390 9.43 15.77 -1.98
C ASP A 390 8.79 14.42 -2.34
N GLY A 391 9.63 13.44 -2.66
CA GLY A 391 9.23 12.08 -3.00
C GLY A 391 8.74 11.86 -4.43
N HIS A 392 8.53 12.92 -5.20
CA HIS A 392 8.01 12.78 -6.55
C HIS A 392 9.13 12.41 -7.53
N LEU A 393 8.78 11.57 -8.50
CA LEU A 393 9.62 11.35 -9.67
C LEU A 393 9.58 12.62 -10.51
N VAL A 394 10.75 13.17 -10.82
CA VAL A 394 10.91 14.36 -11.65
C VAL A 394 11.60 13.95 -12.94
N ASN A 395 10.93 14.19 -14.07
CA ASN A 395 11.46 13.97 -15.40
C ASN A 395 12.18 15.23 -15.89
N VAL A 396 13.48 15.10 -16.17
CA VAL A 396 14.29 16.14 -16.82
C VAL A 396 14.46 15.76 -18.29
N SER A 397 14.00 16.61 -19.20
CA SER A 397 14.23 16.46 -20.64
C SER A 397 15.18 17.53 -21.14
N VAL A 398 16.09 17.14 -22.02
CA VAL A 398 16.95 18.07 -22.75
C VAL A 398 16.76 17.82 -24.24
N THR A 399 16.21 18.79 -24.93
CA THR A 399 15.96 18.77 -26.38
C THR A 399 16.95 19.68 -27.08
N CYS A 400 17.77 19.12 -27.96
CA CYS A 400 18.61 19.88 -28.88
C CYS A 400 17.92 19.97 -30.24
N VAL A 401 17.74 21.18 -30.76
CA VAL A 401 17.30 21.41 -32.14
C VAL A 401 18.54 21.76 -32.97
N GLY A 402 19.02 20.80 -33.78
CA GLY A 402 20.20 20.93 -34.64
C GLY A 402 21.16 19.74 -34.54
N SER A 403 22.40 19.92 -34.98
CA SER A 403 23.46 18.87 -34.97
C SER A 403 24.42 18.99 -33.76
N ASP A 404 24.07 19.84 -32.81
CA ASP A 404 24.93 20.25 -31.72
C ASP A 404 24.81 19.36 -30.49
N SER A 405 25.78 19.47 -29.58
CA SER A 405 25.87 18.64 -28.38
C SER A 405 25.64 19.42 -27.09
N TYR A 406 25.16 18.71 -26.08
CA TYR A 406 25.03 19.22 -24.73
C TYR A 406 25.54 18.22 -23.70
N ASN A 407 25.91 18.74 -22.54
CA ASN A 407 26.29 17.97 -21.37
C ASN A 407 25.86 18.73 -20.10
N PHE A 408 24.85 18.21 -19.41
CA PHE A 408 24.37 18.72 -18.13
C PHE A 408 24.53 17.68 -17.04
N ASN A 409 24.95 18.14 -15.87
CA ASN A 409 25.05 17.38 -14.64
C ASN A 409 23.94 17.80 -13.69
N ILE A 410 23.55 16.90 -12.80
CA ILE A 410 22.70 17.21 -11.66
C ILE A 410 23.51 17.06 -10.36
N SER A 411 23.23 17.94 -9.40
CA SER A 411 23.73 17.86 -8.02
C SER A 411 22.54 17.82 -7.07
N GLY A 412 22.69 17.09 -5.95
CA GLY A 412 21.61 16.89 -4.98
C GLY A 412 20.65 15.73 -5.31
N ALA A 413 20.84 15.05 -6.45
CA ALA A 413 20.11 13.85 -6.82
C ALA A 413 20.96 12.96 -7.77
N THR A 414 20.51 11.71 -7.95
CA THR A 414 21.03 10.76 -8.94
C THR A 414 19.85 10.32 -9.80
N PHE A 415 20.04 10.24 -11.12
CA PHE A 415 19.01 9.72 -12.01
C PHE A 415 18.73 8.23 -11.71
N THR A 416 17.55 7.76 -12.09
CA THR A 416 17.10 6.37 -11.87
C THR A 416 17.98 5.34 -12.58
N ASP A 417 18.74 5.74 -13.61
CA ASP A 417 19.76 4.92 -14.28
C ASP A 417 21.13 4.89 -13.57
N GLY A 418 21.23 5.52 -12.39
CA GLY A 418 22.43 5.60 -11.58
C GLY A 418 23.43 6.69 -12.02
N THR A 419 23.13 7.45 -13.08
CA THR A 419 24.00 8.52 -13.55
C THR A 419 23.68 9.86 -12.90
N THR A 420 24.60 10.81 -13.00
CA THR A 420 24.41 12.20 -12.56
C THR A 420 24.47 13.19 -13.71
N TYR A 421 24.35 12.71 -14.95
CA TYR A 421 24.48 13.54 -16.15
C TYR A 421 23.50 13.13 -17.26
N ILE A 422 23.15 14.11 -18.09
CA ILE A 422 22.41 13.97 -19.34
C ILE A 422 23.22 14.64 -20.46
N GLN A 423 23.65 13.86 -21.44
CA GLN A 423 24.48 14.33 -22.55
C GLN A 423 24.01 13.70 -23.85
N GLY A 424 24.01 14.47 -24.93
CA GLY A 424 23.53 13.99 -26.22
C GLY A 424 23.58 15.04 -27.31
N THR A 425 23.13 14.66 -28.49
CA THR A 425 22.93 15.53 -29.66
C THR A 425 21.48 15.60 -30.11
N SER A 426 20.58 14.91 -29.41
CA SER A 426 19.15 14.81 -29.67
C SER A 426 18.37 14.92 -28.37
N THR A 427 17.04 14.81 -28.43
CA THR A 427 16.20 14.76 -27.23
C THR A 427 16.54 13.54 -26.37
N LEU A 428 16.87 13.77 -25.11
CA LEU A 428 16.96 12.74 -24.08
C LEU A 428 16.15 13.16 -22.87
N ALA A 429 15.62 12.19 -22.14
CA ALA A 429 14.97 12.40 -20.86
C ALA A 429 15.54 11.42 -19.82
N LYS A 430 15.68 11.90 -18.58
CA LYS A 430 16.06 11.10 -17.42
C LYS A 430 15.23 11.53 -16.22
N SER A 431 15.05 10.62 -15.27
CA SER A 431 14.18 10.85 -14.11
C SER A 431 14.96 10.69 -12.82
N PHE A 432 14.59 11.41 -11.76
CA PHE A 432 15.14 11.24 -10.41
C PHE A 432 14.03 11.44 -9.37
N TYR A 433 14.18 10.88 -8.17
CA TYR A 433 13.25 11.16 -7.06
C TYR A 433 13.70 12.39 -6.29
N MET A 434 12.81 13.36 -6.10
CA MET A 434 13.09 14.52 -5.25
C MET A 434 13.21 14.06 -3.79
N THR A 435 14.35 14.33 -3.15
CA THR A 435 14.55 13.96 -1.74
C THR A 435 14.00 15.05 -0.82
N GLN A 436 13.51 14.68 0.36
CA GLN A 436 12.86 15.62 1.28
C GLN A 436 13.76 16.82 1.63
N GLY A 437 13.29 18.03 1.33
CA GLY A 437 14.04 19.27 1.59
C GLY A 437 15.32 19.43 0.77
N ALA A 438 15.54 18.58 -0.24
CA ALA A 438 16.70 18.66 -1.10
C ALA A 438 16.57 19.82 -2.09
N THR A 439 17.70 20.44 -2.41
CA THR A 439 17.82 21.35 -3.55
C THR A 439 18.52 20.58 -4.65
N VAL A 440 17.81 20.31 -5.75
CA VAL A 440 18.43 19.69 -6.93
C VAL A 440 18.85 20.80 -7.87
N GLN A 441 20.09 20.75 -8.31
CA GLN A 441 20.67 21.75 -9.21
C GLN A 441 21.07 21.07 -10.51
N ILE A 442 20.66 21.64 -11.64
CA ILE A 442 21.14 21.24 -12.96
C ILE A 442 22.14 22.28 -13.47
N TYR A 443 23.30 21.83 -13.92
CA TYR A 443 24.38 22.71 -14.38
C TYR A 443 25.20 22.04 -15.47
N GLY A 444 25.74 22.81 -16.40
CA GLY A 444 26.52 22.26 -17.49
C GLY A 444 26.52 23.19 -18.68
N SER A 445 26.79 22.63 -19.86
CA SER A 445 26.89 23.44 -21.06
C SER A 445 26.38 22.80 -22.36
N ALA A 446 26.05 23.66 -23.32
CA ALA A 446 25.72 23.29 -24.69
C ALA A 446 26.66 23.99 -25.69
N GLN A 447 27.08 23.27 -26.74
CA GLN A 447 27.91 23.81 -27.82
C GLN A 447 27.02 24.13 -29.01
N LEU A 448 26.55 25.38 -29.15
CA LEU A 448 25.51 25.75 -30.12
C LEU A 448 26.06 26.49 -31.35
N SER A 449 25.72 25.98 -32.52
CA SER A 449 25.82 26.61 -33.83
C SER A 449 24.73 27.68 -34.01
N SER A 450 24.84 28.49 -35.07
CA SER A 450 24.02 29.69 -35.28
C SER A 450 22.51 29.45 -35.39
N ASN A 451 22.07 28.20 -35.62
CA ASN A 451 20.66 27.85 -35.77
C ASN A 451 20.16 26.87 -34.70
N SER A 452 20.93 26.68 -33.63
CA SER A 452 20.64 25.65 -32.63
C SER A 452 20.19 26.20 -31.29
N VAL A 453 19.30 25.45 -30.67
CA VAL A 453 18.68 25.76 -29.39
C VAL A 453 18.66 24.49 -28.56
N VAL A 454 18.95 24.64 -27.27
CA VAL A 454 18.75 23.58 -26.28
C VAL A 454 17.65 24.00 -25.32
N VAL A 455 16.66 23.12 -25.13
CA VAL A 455 15.55 23.32 -24.18
C VAL A 455 15.71 22.30 -23.06
N ILE A 456 15.75 22.78 -21.83
CA ILE A 456 15.72 21.95 -20.61
C ILE A 456 14.31 22.07 -20.03
N GLY A 457 13.58 20.96 -19.94
CA GLY A 457 12.24 20.90 -19.36
C GLY A 457 12.17 20.01 -18.13
N VAL A 458 11.26 20.32 -17.21
CA VAL A 458 10.92 19.45 -16.07
C VAL A 458 9.42 19.16 -16.04
N THR A 459 9.07 17.90 -15.76
CA THR A 459 7.70 17.46 -15.50
C THR A 459 7.70 16.46 -14.34
N TYR A 460 6.53 16.18 -13.78
CA TYR A 460 6.34 14.96 -13.01
C TYR A 460 6.38 13.74 -13.94
#